data_AF-A0A2L0E5H4-F1
#
_entry.id   AF-A0A2L0E5H4-F1
#
_cell.length_a   1.000
_cell.length_b   1.000
_cell.length_c   1.000
_cell.angle_alpha   90.00
_cell.angle_beta   90.00
_cell.angle_gamma   90.00
#
_symmetry.space_group_name_H-M   'P 1'
#
loop_
_entity.id
_entity.type
_entity.pdbx_description
1 polymer ?
#
loop_
_entity_poly.entity_id
_entity_poly.type
_entity_poly.pdbx_seq_one_letter_code
_entity_poly.pdbx_strand_id
1 'polypeptide(L)'
;MKRVDWQNNLVFGIAFCIIAVLLGLIIRLQGRYFLALSFICLVVSMLPFYWRFEKRQIRAREIVMIAVLATIAAVSRVPFAPLPSVQPTSFVVIVAALVLGPEAGFMIGSTAALVSNFFLGQGPWTPWQMFCWGMMGVTAGLISRFDWAHNKYWLCLFGFIWGFIFGWVMNLWYFIAYVNPLSLKTFIAAYIASFYFDLAHALSNVFFIYCFYQSWYRIINRFKIKYGLLD
;
A
#
# COMPACT_ATOMS: atom_id res chain seq x y z
N MET A 1 -29.97 -6.16 9.73
CA MET A 1 -29.38 -6.72 8.49
C MET A 1 -28.62 -5.61 7.77
N LYS A 2 -27.28 -5.66 7.71
CA LYS A 2 -26.49 -4.75 6.86
C LYS A 2 -26.86 -5.06 5.39
N ARG A 3 -27.40 -4.09 4.64
CA ARG A 3 -27.68 -4.25 3.20
C ARG A 3 -26.39 -4.71 2.51
N VAL A 4 -26.45 -5.84 1.80
CA VAL A 4 -25.38 -6.24 0.89
C VAL A 4 -25.28 -5.14 -0.16
N ASP A 5 -24.15 -4.47 -0.19
CA ASP A 5 -23.94 -3.30 -1.02
C ASP A 5 -23.55 -3.73 -2.44
N TRP A 6 -24.55 -4.21 -3.19
CA TRP A 6 -24.41 -4.83 -4.51
C TRP A 6 -23.63 -3.97 -5.51
N GLN A 7 -23.73 -2.64 -5.41
CA GLN A 7 -22.98 -1.73 -6.26
C GLN A 7 -21.47 -1.82 -6.04
N ASN A 8 -21.03 -2.01 -4.80
CA ASN A 8 -19.60 -2.16 -4.50
C ASN A 8 -19.07 -3.48 -5.08
N ASN A 9 -19.77 -4.59 -4.84
CA ASN A 9 -19.38 -5.90 -5.39
C ASN A 9 -19.33 -5.88 -6.93
N LEU A 10 -20.23 -5.14 -7.58
CA LEU A 10 -20.25 -4.95 -9.03
C LEU A 10 -18.99 -4.21 -9.52
N VAL A 11 -18.58 -3.13 -8.85
CA VAL A 11 -17.38 -2.37 -9.26
C VAL A 11 -16.11 -3.21 -9.11
N PHE A 12 -15.97 -3.97 -8.02
CA PHE A 12 -14.86 -4.92 -7.88
C PHE A 12 -14.91 -6.01 -8.97
N GLY A 13 -16.11 -6.51 -9.30
CA GLY A 13 -16.31 -7.48 -10.38
C GLY A 13 -15.93 -6.94 -11.76
N ILE A 14 -16.32 -5.71 -12.08
CA ILE A 14 -15.97 -5.04 -13.34
C ILE A 14 -14.45 -4.83 -13.43
N ALA A 15 -13.82 -4.32 -12.36
CA ALA A 15 -12.37 -4.15 -12.32
C ALA A 15 -11.65 -5.48 -12.52
N PHE A 16 -12.14 -6.56 -11.92
CA PHE A 16 -11.59 -7.91 -12.12
C PHE A 16 -11.70 -8.37 -13.58
N CYS A 17 -12.86 -8.19 -14.22
CA CYS A 17 -13.05 -8.51 -15.63
C CYS A 17 -12.10 -7.70 -16.53
N ILE A 18 -11.93 -6.40 -16.26
CA ILE A 18 -11.01 -5.54 -17.02
C ILE A 18 -9.57 -6.02 -16.85
N ILE A 19 -9.14 -6.33 -15.62
CA ILE A 19 -7.79 -6.86 -15.35
C ILE A 19 -7.59 -8.19 -16.09
N ALA A 20 -8.57 -9.10 -16.09
CA ALA A 20 -8.49 -10.36 -16.82
C ALA A 20 -8.31 -10.15 -18.33
N VAL A 21 -9.04 -9.20 -18.92
CA VAL A 21 -8.89 -8.81 -20.33
C VAL A 21 -7.49 -8.24 -20.60
N LEU A 22 -7.00 -7.34 -19.74
CA LEU A 22 -5.67 -6.74 -19.87
C LEU A 22 -4.56 -7.79 -19.78
N LEU A 23 -4.68 -8.76 -18.87
CA LEU A 23 -3.76 -9.89 -18.78
C LEU A 23 -3.79 -10.75 -20.05
N GLY A 24 -4.98 -11.01 -20.61
CA GLY A 24 -5.13 -11.68 -21.90
C GLY A 24 -4.47 -10.92 -23.05
N LEU A 25 -4.57 -9.59 -23.06
CA LEU A 25 -3.91 -8.72 -24.05
C LEU A 25 -2.39 -8.76 -23.93
N ILE A 26 -1.84 -8.75 -22.70
CA ILE A 26 -0.40 -8.88 -22.45
C ILE A 26 0.14 -10.17 -23.08
N ILE A 27 -0.57 -11.28 -22.88
CA ILE A 27 -0.20 -12.59 -23.44
C ILE A 27 -0.29 -12.56 -24.97
N ARG A 28 -1.41 -12.06 -25.53
CA ARG A 28 -1.65 -12.01 -26.98
C ARG A 28 -0.66 -11.14 -27.72
N LEU A 29 -0.26 -10.02 -27.12
CA LEU A 29 0.70 -9.07 -27.69
C LEU A 29 2.15 -9.51 -27.49
N GLN A 30 2.39 -10.71 -26.94
CA GLN A 30 3.73 -11.27 -26.69
C GLN A 30 4.64 -10.29 -25.94
N GLY A 31 4.09 -9.55 -24.98
CA GLY A 31 4.84 -8.56 -24.19
C GLY A 31 5.07 -7.21 -24.88
N ARG A 32 4.57 -6.97 -26.11
CA ARG A 32 4.54 -5.61 -26.69
C ARG A 32 3.64 -4.73 -25.83
N TYR A 33 4.15 -3.55 -25.44
CA TYR A 33 3.48 -2.60 -24.53
C TYR A 33 3.23 -3.11 -23.10
N PHE A 34 3.97 -4.13 -22.64
CA PHE A 34 3.77 -4.72 -21.32
C PHE A 34 3.77 -3.68 -20.19
N LEU A 35 4.70 -2.72 -20.22
CA LEU A 35 4.80 -1.65 -19.22
C LEU A 35 3.53 -0.79 -19.13
N ALA A 36 2.99 -0.36 -20.28
CA ALA A 36 1.77 0.43 -20.33
C ALA A 36 0.55 -0.38 -19.85
N LEU A 37 0.45 -1.64 -20.25
CA LEU A 37 -0.65 -2.52 -19.82
C LEU A 37 -0.59 -2.82 -18.32
N SER A 38 0.59 -3.07 -17.75
CA SER A 38 0.77 -3.24 -16.30
C SER A 38 0.38 -1.99 -15.51
N PHE A 39 0.72 -0.80 -16.02
CA PHE A 39 0.32 0.46 -15.42
C PHE A 39 -1.22 0.62 -15.41
N ILE A 40 -1.88 0.32 -16.53
CA ILE A 40 -3.35 0.37 -16.62
C ILE A 40 -3.97 -0.65 -15.65
N CYS A 41 -3.42 -1.86 -15.56
CA CYS A 41 -3.88 -2.87 -14.58
C CYS A 41 -3.84 -2.34 -13.14
N LEU A 42 -2.77 -1.64 -12.75
CA LEU A 42 -2.63 -1.07 -11.41
C LEU A 42 -3.62 0.07 -11.16
N VAL A 43 -3.82 0.95 -12.13
CA VAL A 43 -4.84 2.00 -12.00
C VAL A 43 -6.21 1.37 -11.82
N VAL A 44 -6.57 0.39 -12.66
CA VAL A 44 -7.86 -0.32 -12.58
C VAL A 44 -8.02 -1.07 -11.26
N SER A 45 -6.95 -1.66 -10.70
CA SER A 45 -7.04 -2.37 -9.42
C SER A 45 -7.26 -1.43 -8.23
N MET A 46 -6.83 -0.18 -8.32
CA MET A 46 -7.00 0.84 -7.27
C MET A 46 -8.38 1.52 -7.33
N LEU A 47 -8.98 1.65 -8.53
CA LEU A 47 -10.26 2.37 -8.72
C LEU A 47 -11.40 1.89 -7.81
N PRO A 48 -11.63 0.59 -7.58
CA PRO A 48 -12.68 0.13 -6.67
C PRO A 48 -12.54 0.65 -5.24
N PHE A 49 -11.31 0.82 -4.75
CA PHE A 49 -11.06 1.33 -3.40
C PHE A 49 -11.40 2.81 -3.30
N TYR A 50 -10.99 3.62 -4.29
CA TYR A 50 -11.35 5.03 -4.36
C TYR A 50 -12.87 5.22 -4.51
N TRP A 51 -13.50 4.44 -5.39
CA TRP A 51 -14.95 4.47 -5.60
C TRP A 51 -15.72 4.16 -4.32
N ARG A 52 -15.34 3.08 -3.63
CA ARG A 52 -15.96 2.67 -2.37
C ARG A 52 -15.78 3.72 -1.28
N PHE A 53 -14.62 4.34 -1.21
CA PHE A 53 -14.34 5.42 -0.26
C PHE A 53 -15.20 6.65 -0.54
N GLU A 54 -15.29 7.09 -1.80
CA GLU A 54 -16.08 8.26 -2.21
C GLU A 54 -17.58 8.07 -2.01
N LYS A 55 -18.11 6.86 -2.21
CA LYS A 55 -19.55 6.56 -2.02
C LYS A 55 -19.96 6.47 -0.56
N ARG A 56 -19.01 6.28 0.37
CA ARG A 56 -19.32 6.23 1.80
C ARG A 56 -19.69 7.65 2.26
N GLN A 57 -20.68 7.75 3.14
CA GLN A 57 -21.03 9.02 3.80
C GLN A 57 -19.95 9.36 4.84
N ILE A 58 -18.79 9.79 4.36
CA ILE A 58 -17.62 10.12 5.18
C ILE A 58 -17.79 11.54 5.71
N ARG A 59 -17.73 11.69 7.03
CA ARG A 59 -17.82 13.02 7.65
C ARG A 59 -16.54 13.80 7.36
N ALA A 60 -16.62 15.11 7.18
CA ALA A 60 -15.43 15.95 6.87
C ALA A 60 -14.25 15.70 7.83
N ARG A 61 -14.53 15.49 9.11
CA ARG A 61 -13.53 15.13 10.14
C ARG A 61 -12.75 13.84 9.88
N GLU A 62 -13.35 12.85 9.23
CA GLU A 62 -12.70 11.59 8.87
C GLU A 62 -11.75 11.80 7.70
N ILE A 63 -12.17 12.58 6.70
CA ILE A 63 -11.33 12.99 5.57
C ILE A 63 -10.10 13.73 6.09
N VAL A 64 -10.27 14.68 7.01
CA VAL A 64 -9.16 15.42 7.62
C VAL A 64 -8.19 14.49 8.34
N MET A 65 -8.68 13.54 9.13
CA MET A 65 -7.81 12.57 9.82
C MET A 65 -6.98 11.74 8.83
N ILE A 66 -7.61 11.25 7.77
CA ILE A 66 -6.94 10.49 6.70
C ILE A 66 -5.90 11.36 6.00
N ALA A 67 -6.22 12.61 5.66
CA ALA A 67 -5.29 13.54 5.01
C ALA A 67 -4.09 13.86 5.90
N VAL A 68 -4.30 14.09 7.20
CA VAL A 68 -3.22 14.34 8.17
C VAL A 68 -2.30 13.13 8.28
N LEU A 69 -2.86 11.92 8.44
CA LEU A 69 -2.04 10.70 8.51
C LEU A 69 -1.30 10.41 7.20
N ALA A 70 -1.94 10.63 6.04
CA ALA A 70 -1.30 10.52 4.74
C ALA A 70 -0.14 11.53 4.59
N THR A 71 -0.33 12.76 5.09
CA THR A 71 0.71 13.79 5.10
C THR A 71 1.88 13.38 5.98
N ILE A 72 1.63 12.90 7.20
CA ILE A 72 2.70 12.42 8.08
C ILE A 72 3.44 11.22 7.44
N ALA A 73 2.70 10.29 6.85
CA ALA A 73 3.26 9.16 6.14
C ALA A 73 4.12 9.61 4.94
N ALA A 74 3.70 10.63 4.19
CA ALA A 74 4.46 11.19 3.07
C ALA A 74 5.73 11.91 3.52
N VAL A 75 5.60 12.86 4.46
CA VAL A 75 6.70 13.68 4.98
C VAL A 75 7.75 12.83 5.68
N SER A 76 7.34 11.74 6.35
CA SER A 76 8.30 10.85 7.01
C SER A 76 9.28 10.17 6.06
N ARG A 77 9.04 10.16 4.74
CA ARG A 77 10.03 9.67 3.75
C ARG A 77 11.17 10.65 3.51
N VAL A 78 10.92 11.96 3.62
CA VAL A 78 11.85 12.99 3.18
C VAL A 78 13.17 12.95 3.98
N PRO A 79 13.16 12.87 5.33
CA PRO A 79 14.42 12.76 6.11
C PRO A 79 15.18 11.46 5.85
N PHE A 80 14.51 10.42 5.36
CA PHE A 80 15.08 9.11 5.11
C PHE A 80 15.49 8.90 3.65
N ALA A 81 15.37 9.92 2.79
CA ALA A 81 15.81 9.85 1.40
C ALA A 81 17.29 9.40 1.24
N PRO A 82 18.23 9.78 2.13
CA PRO A 82 19.61 9.27 2.07
C PRO A 82 19.78 7.81 2.53
N LEU A 83 18.79 7.22 3.18
CA LEU A 83 18.80 5.85 3.72
C LEU A 83 17.95 4.94 2.82
N PRO A 84 18.56 4.21 1.87
CA PRO A 84 17.81 3.39 0.93
C PRO A 84 16.88 2.41 1.64
N SER A 85 15.64 2.33 1.17
CA SER A 85 14.62 1.39 1.65
C SER A 85 14.21 1.51 3.12
N VAL A 86 14.66 2.52 3.86
CA VAL A 86 14.14 2.82 5.20
C VAL A 86 12.92 3.73 5.03
N GLN A 87 11.71 3.16 5.16
CA GLN A 87 10.46 3.87 4.84
C GLN A 87 9.49 3.89 6.03
N PRO A 88 9.52 4.93 6.90
CA PRO A 88 8.61 5.04 8.03
C PRO A 88 7.13 5.14 7.61
N THR A 89 6.85 5.47 6.35
CA THR A 89 5.51 5.43 5.73
C THR A 89 4.79 4.12 5.98
N SER A 90 5.48 2.99 5.84
CA SER A 90 4.90 1.66 6.05
C SER A 90 4.34 1.53 7.48
N PHE A 91 5.09 1.98 8.48
CA PHE A 91 4.63 1.98 9.86
C PHE A 91 3.38 2.84 10.06
N VAL A 92 3.38 4.08 9.54
CA VAL A 92 2.23 4.98 9.69
C VAL A 92 0.98 4.37 9.06
N VAL A 93 1.11 3.81 7.85
CA VAL A 93 0.02 3.14 7.13
C VAL A 93 -0.52 1.95 7.91
N ILE A 94 0.35 1.07 8.42
CA ILE A 94 -0.04 -0.13 9.17
C ILE A 94 -0.82 0.26 10.44
N VAL A 95 -0.27 1.15 11.27
CA VAL A 95 -0.89 1.51 12.55
C VAL A 95 -2.19 2.31 12.34
N ALA A 96 -2.23 3.19 11.33
CA ALA A 96 -3.44 3.90 10.98
C ALA A 96 -4.54 2.93 10.51
N ALA A 97 -4.20 1.98 9.65
CA ALA A 97 -5.14 0.99 9.13
C ALA A 97 -5.67 0.05 10.22
N LEU A 98 -4.84 -0.34 11.18
CA LEU A 98 -5.29 -1.14 12.33
C LEU A 98 -6.44 -0.45 13.08
N VAL A 99 -6.35 0.86 13.26
CA VAL A 99 -7.35 1.63 14.02
C VAL A 99 -8.55 2.06 13.18
N LEU A 100 -8.29 2.53 11.95
CA LEU A 100 -9.27 3.18 11.08
C LEU A 100 -9.92 2.24 10.05
N GLY A 101 -9.36 1.04 9.87
CA GLY A 101 -9.87 0.02 8.95
C GLY A 101 -9.21 0.03 7.57
N PRO A 102 -9.57 -0.95 6.72
CA PRO A 102 -8.86 -1.25 5.48
C PRO A 102 -8.99 -0.16 4.42
N GLU A 103 -10.18 0.45 4.25
CA GLU A 103 -10.38 1.51 3.26
C GLU A 103 -9.59 2.78 3.62
N ALA A 104 -9.60 3.18 4.90
CA ALA A 104 -8.80 4.32 5.36
C ALA A 104 -7.30 4.02 5.22
N GLY A 105 -6.86 2.79 5.54
CA GLY A 105 -5.49 2.34 5.32
C GLY A 105 -5.05 2.44 3.87
N PHE A 106 -5.90 2.02 2.93
CA PHE A 106 -5.65 2.15 1.50
C PHE A 106 -5.41 3.62 1.11
N MET A 107 -6.35 4.50 1.48
CA MET A 107 -6.29 5.93 1.15
C MET A 107 -5.04 6.60 1.73
N ILE A 108 -4.68 6.28 2.97
CA ILE A 108 -3.48 6.81 3.62
C ILE A 108 -2.23 6.37 2.85
N GLY A 109 -2.10 5.08 2.54
CA GLY A 109 -0.94 4.53 1.85
C GLY A 109 -0.79 5.03 0.41
N SER A 110 -1.87 4.99 -0.37
CA SER A 110 -1.84 5.42 -1.77
C SER A 110 -1.59 6.93 -1.89
N THR A 111 -2.24 7.73 -1.05
CA THR A 111 -2.06 9.19 -1.04
C THR A 111 -0.67 9.56 -0.55
N ALA A 112 -0.15 8.88 0.47
CA ALA A 112 1.20 9.13 0.97
C ALA A 112 2.26 8.90 -0.11
N ALA A 113 2.13 7.82 -0.89
CA ALA A 113 3.01 7.51 -2.01
C ALA A 113 3.02 8.64 -3.06
N LEU A 114 1.82 9.06 -3.48
CA LEU A 114 1.65 10.10 -4.49
C LEU A 114 2.21 11.44 -4.00
N VAL A 115 1.86 11.84 -2.78
CA VAL A 115 2.26 13.14 -2.21
C VAL A 115 3.77 13.21 -1.98
N SER A 116 4.35 12.19 -1.39
CA SER A 116 5.80 12.17 -1.12
C SER A 116 6.65 12.21 -2.39
N ASN A 117 6.16 11.62 -3.48
CA ASN A 117 6.87 11.66 -4.77
C ASN A 117 6.86 13.05 -5.42
N PHE A 118 6.02 14.01 -5.01
CA PHE A 118 6.22 15.40 -5.44
C PHE A 118 7.53 15.99 -4.91
N PHE A 119 8.02 15.51 -3.76
CA PHE A 119 9.28 15.94 -3.17
C PHE A 119 10.46 15.06 -3.61
N LEU A 120 10.22 13.75 -3.73
CA LEU A 120 11.26 12.75 -4.00
C LEU A 120 11.41 12.39 -5.49
N GLY A 121 10.58 12.97 -6.36
CA GLY A 121 10.54 12.67 -7.78
C GLY A 121 9.37 11.75 -8.14
N GLN A 122 8.58 12.19 -9.13
CA GLN A 122 7.52 11.38 -9.74
C GLN A 122 8.10 10.54 -10.87
N GLY A 123 7.54 9.35 -11.04
CA GLY A 123 7.89 8.50 -12.16
C GLY A 123 6.96 7.30 -12.32
N PRO A 124 7.23 6.44 -13.31
CA PRO A 124 6.39 5.29 -13.61
C PRO A 124 6.25 4.28 -12.46
N TRP A 125 7.16 4.32 -11.48
CA TRP A 125 7.10 3.53 -10.25
C TRP A 125 6.01 4.01 -9.27
N THR A 126 5.47 5.21 -9.45
CA THR A 126 4.55 5.83 -8.47
C THR A 126 3.30 5.01 -8.27
N PRO A 127 2.59 4.52 -9.31
CA PRO A 127 1.40 3.71 -9.07
C PRO A 127 1.69 2.35 -8.44
N TRP A 128 2.89 1.81 -8.64
CA TRP A 128 3.33 0.60 -7.93
C TRP A 128 3.48 0.89 -6.43
N GLN A 129 4.10 2.02 -6.06
CA GLN A 129 4.19 2.45 -4.67
C GLN A 129 2.81 2.73 -4.06
N MET A 130 1.94 3.42 -4.80
CA MET A 130 0.56 3.69 -4.39
C MET A 130 -0.19 2.39 -4.11
N PHE A 131 -0.08 1.42 -5.01
CA PHE A 131 -0.70 0.11 -4.86
C PHE A 131 -0.11 -0.66 -3.69
N CYS A 132 1.21 -0.74 -3.56
CA CYS A 132 1.86 -1.47 -2.47
C CYS A 132 1.53 -0.92 -1.09
N TRP A 133 1.69 0.39 -0.86
CA TRP A 133 1.32 0.98 0.42
C TRP A 133 -0.19 0.97 0.64
N GLY A 134 -1.00 1.17 -0.41
CA GLY A 134 -2.45 1.03 -0.31
C GLY A 134 -2.86 -0.37 0.16
N MET A 135 -2.33 -1.42 -0.47
CA MET A 135 -2.62 -2.81 -0.11
C MET A 135 -2.03 -3.22 1.24
N MET A 136 -0.89 -2.64 1.63
CA MET A 136 -0.35 -2.77 2.98
C MET A 136 -1.36 -2.24 4.02
N GLY A 137 -1.98 -1.09 3.74
CA GLY A 137 -3.07 -0.54 4.54
C GLY A 137 -4.32 -1.42 4.55
N VAL A 138 -4.77 -1.90 3.39
CA VAL A 138 -5.94 -2.81 3.30
C VAL A 138 -5.72 -4.05 4.15
N THR A 139 -4.59 -4.72 3.98
CA THR A 139 -4.31 -5.97 4.71
C THR A 139 -4.15 -5.73 6.20
N ALA A 140 -3.48 -4.65 6.63
CA ALA A 140 -3.37 -4.26 8.03
C ALA A 140 -4.76 -3.99 8.65
N GLY A 141 -5.64 -3.27 7.94
CA GLY A 141 -7.00 -3.02 8.40
C GLY A 141 -7.92 -4.26 8.37
N LEU A 142 -7.63 -5.24 7.51
CA LEU A 142 -8.36 -6.51 7.50
C LEU A 142 -7.95 -7.42 8.65
N ILE A 143 -6.67 -7.44 9.04
CA ILE A 143 -6.21 -8.28 10.16
C ILE A 143 -6.58 -7.68 11.52
N SER A 144 -6.89 -6.38 11.61
CA SER A 144 -7.25 -5.73 12.87
C SER A 144 -8.50 -6.29 13.54
N ARG A 145 -9.33 -7.06 12.83
CA ARG A 145 -10.45 -7.80 13.42
C ARG A 145 -10.02 -8.98 14.31
N PHE A 146 -8.76 -9.38 14.24
CA PHE A 146 -8.21 -10.49 15.02
C PHE A 146 -7.40 -9.97 16.20
N ASP A 147 -7.62 -10.53 17.39
CA ASP A 147 -6.93 -10.09 18.62
C ASP A 147 -5.41 -10.19 18.52
N TRP A 148 -4.91 -11.23 17.83
CA TRP A 148 -3.47 -11.43 17.64
C TRP A 148 -2.80 -10.30 16.85
N ALA A 149 -3.53 -9.61 15.97
CA ALA A 149 -2.98 -8.51 15.17
C ALA A 149 -2.63 -7.27 16.01
N HIS A 150 -3.17 -7.17 17.23
CA HIS A 150 -2.86 -6.10 18.17
C HIS A 150 -1.64 -6.40 19.04
N ASN A 151 -1.09 -7.62 18.96
CA ASN A 151 0.16 -7.96 19.60
C ASN A 151 1.34 -7.39 18.80
N LYS A 152 2.19 -6.63 19.47
CA LYS A 152 3.35 -5.96 18.87
C LYS A 152 4.26 -6.90 18.09
N TYR A 153 4.51 -8.11 18.58
CA TYR A 153 5.43 -9.06 17.93
C TYR A 153 4.86 -9.64 16.64
N TRP A 154 3.56 -9.96 16.64
CA TRP A 154 2.87 -10.37 15.41
C TRP A 154 2.83 -9.25 14.39
N LEU A 155 2.66 -8.01 14.84
CA LEU A 155 2.69 -6.85 13.96
C LEU A 155 4.08 -6.60 13.37
N CYS A 156 5.16 -6.83 14.14
CA CYS A 156 6.52 -6.81 13.62
C CYS A 156 6.72 -7.86 12.53
N LEU A 157 6.23 -9.10 12.72
CA LEU A 157 6.31 -10.15 11.69
C LEU A 157 5.52 -9.76 10.44
N PHE A 158 4.31 -9.21 10.62
CA PHE A 158 3.49 -8.69 9.52
C PHE A 158 4.24 -7.61 8.73
N GLY A 159 4.83 -6.63 9.42
CA GLY A 159 5.63 -5.57 8.80
C GLY A 159 6.88 -6.09 8.10
N PHE A 160 7.54 -7.10 8.67
CA PHE A 160 8.70 -7.76 8.06
C PHE A 160 8.34 -8.42 6.73
N ILE A 161 7.27 -9.23 6.72
CA ILE A 161 6.77 -9.90 5.52
C ILE A 161 6.38 -8.85 4.46
N TRP A 162 5.69 -7.78 4.86
CA TRP A 162 5.30 -6.72 3.94
C TRP A 162 6.49 -5.92 3.37
N GLY A 163 7.61 -5.83 4.09
CA GLY A 163 8.84 -5.25 3.55
C GLY A 163 9.34 -6.01 2.32
N PHE A 164 9.35 -7.34 2.39
CA PHE A 164 9.68 -8.18 1.24
C PHE A 164 8.63 -8.12 0.13
N ILE A 165 7.33 -8.18 0.45
CA ILE A 165 6.26 -8.07 -0.56
C ILE A 165 6.36 -6.74 -1.30
N PHE A 166 6.58 -5.64 -0.57
CA PHE A 166 6.78 -4.32 -1.17
C PHE A 166 7.97 -4.34 -2.12
N GLY A 167 9.13 -4.80 -1.63
CA GLY A 167 10.34 -4.96 -2.41
C GLY A 167 10.11 -5.76 -3.70
N TRP A 168 9.52 -6.94 -3.58
CA TRP A 168 9.24 -7.82 -4.72
C TRP A 168 8.33 -7.21 -5.78
N VAL A 169 7.32 -6.43 -5.39
CA VAL A 169 6.47 -5.74 -6.37
C VAL A 169 7.24 -4.59 -7.04
N MET A 170 8.07 -3.87 -6.30
CA MET A 170 8.94 -2.83 -6.86
C MET A 170 10.03 -3.39 -7.78
N ASN A 171 10.58 -4.56 -7.44
CA ASN A 171 11.58 -5.28 -8.22
C ASN A 171 10.96 -5.81 -9.52
N LEU A 172 9.70 -6.24 -9.48
CA LEU A 172 8.96 -6.61 -10.68
C LEU A 172 8.83 -5.42 -11.63
N TRP A 173 8.44 -4.23 -11.13
CA TRP A 173 8.44 -3.01 -11.93
C TRP A 173 9.82 -2.74 -12.56
N TYR A 174 10.88 -2.75 -11.75
CA TYR A 174 12.24 -2.48 -12.21
C TYR A 174 12.69 -3.48 -13.28
N PHE A 175 12.46 -4.77 -13.04
CA PHE A 175 12.80 -5.85 -13.95
C PHE A 175 12.13 -5.66 -15.30
N ILE A 176 10.84 -5.33 -15.32
CA ILE A 176 10.07 -5.14 -16.53
C ILE A 176 10.53 -3.90 -17.32
N ALA A 177 10.86 -2.82 -16.61
CA ALA A 177 11.18 -1.55 -17.23
C ALA A 177 12.62 -1.46 -17.73
N TYR A 178 13.57 -2.08 -17.02
CA TYR A 178 15.00 -1.80 -17.22
C TYR A 178 15.88 -3.03 -17.49
N VAL A 179 15.40 -4.25 -17.25
CA VAL A 179 16.22 -5.45 -17.43
C VAL A 179 15.96 -6.09 -18.80
N ASN A 180 17.01 -6.29 -19.59
CA ASN A 180 16.97 -6.96 -20.88
C ASN A 180 18.16 -7.92 -21.02
N PRO A 181 17.97 -9.16 -21.54
CA PRO A 181 16.71 -9.78 -21.91
C PRO A 181 15.86 -10.19 -20.69
N LEU A 182 14.55 -10.24 -20.87
CA LEU A 182 13.63 -10.80 -19.88
C LEU A 182 13.76 -12.34 -19.89
N SER A 183 14.37 -12.90 -18.84
CA SER A 183 14.60 -14.33 -18.69
C SER A 183 14.50 -14.74 -17.22
N LEU A 184 14.31 -16.03 -16.94
CA LEU A 184 14.29 -16.52 -15.56
C LEU A 184 15.60 -16.24 -14.82
N LYS A 185 16.74 -16.33 -15.53
CA LYS A 185 18.05 -16.03 -14.96
C LYS A 185 18.18 -14.56 -14.55
N THR A 186 17.77 -13.64 -15.42
CA THR A 186 17.82 -12.20 -15.14
C THR A 186 16.78 -11.78 -14.09
N PHE A 187 15.63 -12.47 -14.03
CA PHE A 187 14.64 -12.30 -12.98
C PHE A 187 15.21 -12.66 -11.60
N ILE A 188 15.77 -13.87 -11.46
CA ILE A 188 16.38 -14.33 -10.20
C ILE A 188 17.54 -13.40 -9.81
N ALA A 189 18.39 -13.02 -10.77
CA ALA A 189 19.51 -12.11 -10.52
C ALA A 189 19.04 -10.74 -9.98
N ALA A 190 17.97 -10.18 -10.54
CA ALA A 190 17.40 -8.91 -10.07
C ALA A 190 16.90 -9.00 -8.62
N TYR A 191 16.25 -10.10 -8.24
CA TYR A 191 15.74 -10.32 -6.88
C TYR A 191 16.85 -10.64 -5.87
N ILE A 192 17.92 -11.30 -6.29
CA ILE A 192 19.10 -11.47 -5.45
C ILE A 192 19.79 -10.12 -5.21
N ALA A 193 19.92 -9.31 -6.26
CA ALA A 193 20.54 -7.98 -6.16
C ALA A 193 19.73 -7.01 -5.27
N SER A 194 18.40 -7.15 -5.23
CA SER A 194 17.52 -6.33 -4.40
C SER A 194 17.46 -6.77 -2.94
N PHE A 195 17.96 -7.96 -2.60
CA PHE A 195 17.74 -8.58 -1.28
C PHE A 195 18.11 -7.66 -0.11
N TYR A 196 19.23 -6.94 -0.21
CA TYR A 196 19.64 -6.00 0.83
C TYR A 196 18.64 -4.86 1.03
N PHE A 197 18.10 -4.32 -0.06
CA PHE A 197 17.07 -3.26 -0.03
C PHE A 197 15.75 -3.79 0.53
N ASP A 198 15.34 -5.00 0.13
CA ASP A 198 14.12 -5.64 0.61
C ASP A 198 14.22 -5.93 2.12
N LEU A 199 15.37 -6.44 2.57
CA LEU A 199 15.68 -6.69 3.97
C LEU A 199 15.74 -5.38 4.78
N ALA A 200 16.35 -4.33 4.25
CA ALA A 200 16.40 -3.01 4.90
C ALA A 200 14.99 -2.46 5.15
N HIS A 201 14.08 -2.60 4.16
CA HIS A 201 12.67 -2.22 4.35
C HIS A 201 12.00 -3.07 5.43
N ALA A 202 12.14 -4.40 5.35
CA ALA A 202 11.57 -5.32 6.33
C ALA A 202 12.05 -5.02 7.77
N LEU A 203 13.34 -4.80 7.98
CA LEU A 203 13.91 -4.45 9.27
C LEU A 203 13.48 -3.05 9.74
N SER A 204 13.37 -2.08 8.84
CA SER A 204 12.85 -0.75 9.20
C SER A 204 11.41 -0.83 9.70
N ASN A 205 10.56 -1.65 9.08
CA ASN A 205 9.20 -1.88 9.53
C ASN A 205 9.18 -2.47 10.94
N VAL A 206 10.00 -3.50 11.19
CA VAL A 206 10.14 -4.10 12.53
C VAL A 206 10.58 -3.06 13.55
N PHE A 207 11.59 -2.25 13.23
CA PHE A 207 12.09 -1.20 14.11
C PHE A 207 11.00 -0.19 14.49
N PHE A 208 10.33 0.41 13.50
CA PHE A 208 9.31 1.43 13.76
C PHE A 208 8.10 0.86 14.50
N ILE A 209 7.65 -0.35 14.14
CA ILE A 209 6.55 -1.02 14.85
C ILE A 209 6.96 -1.31 16.28
N TYR A 210 8.14 -1.91 16.50
CA TYR A 210 8.59 -2.31 17.83
C TYR A 210 8.74 -1.10 18.78
N CYS A 211 9.23 0.03 18.27
CA CYS A 211 9.48 1.24 19.06
C CYS A 211 8.23 2.09 19.27
N PHE A 212 7.37 2.25 18.26
CA PHE A 212 6.37 3.32 18.25
C PHE A 212 4.91 2.86 18.23
N TYR A 213 4.63 1.57 17.95
CA TYR A 213 3.27 1.05 17.81
C TYR A 213 2.35 1.44 18.97
N GLN A 214 2.76 1.17 20.22
CA GLN A 214 1.89 1.37 21.39
C GLN A 214 1.50 2.85 21.59
N SER A 215 2.42 3.77 21.31
CA SER A 215 2.17 5.20 21.46
C SER A 215 1.25 5.71 20.35
N TRP A 216 1.54 5.34 19.11
CA TRP A 216 0.75 5.74 17.95
C TRP A 216 -0.66 5.17 17.95
N TYR A 217 -0.80 3.87 18.26
CA TYR A 217 -2.10 3.22 18.38
C TYR A 217 -3.00 3.96 19.38
N ARG A 218 -2.46 4.28 20.57
CA ARG A 218 -3.21 5.04 21.61
C ARG A 218 -3.62 6.43 21.12
N ILE A 219 -2.75 7.14 20.42
CA ILE A 219 -3.06 8.48 19.88
C ILE A 219 -4.19 8.37 18.85
N ILE A 220 -4.01 7.57 17.80
CA ILE A 220 -5.00 7.45 16.72
C ILE A 220 -6.33 6.93 17.27
N ASN A 221 -6.32 5.95 18.16
CA ASN A 221 -7.53 5.40 18.76
C ASN A 221 -8.26 6.42 19.64
N ARG A 222 -7.53 7.24 20.39
CA ARG A 222 -8.13 8.35 21.15
C ARG A 222 -8.82 9.35 20.23
N PHE A 223 -8.22 9.71 19.11
CA PHE A 223 -8.85 10.58 18.11
C PHE A 223 -10.09 9.93 17.49
N LYS A 224 -10.00 8.65 17.13
CA LYS A 224 -11.14 7.87 16.62
C LYS A 224 -12.33 7.91 17.57
N ILE A 225 -12.12 7.58 18.84
CA ILE A 225 -13.17 7.55 19.86
C ILE A 225 -13.70 8.96 20.14
N LYS A 226 -12.82 9.94 20.36
CA LYS A 226 -13.22 11.32 20.71
C LYS A 226 -14.11 11.95 19.64
N TYR A 227 -13.81 11.69 18.37
CA TYR A 227 -14.53 12.31 17.26
C TYR A 227 -15.53 11.36 16.59
N GLY A 228 -15.73 10.13 17.09
CA GLY A 228 -16.61 9.13 16.48
C GLY A 228 -16.34 8.97 14.99
N LEU A 229 -15.11 8.57 14.66
CA LEU A 229 -14.61 8.45 13.29
C LEU A 229 -14.78 7.00 12.79
N LEU A 230 -15.34 6.86 11.59
CA LEU A 230 -15.38 5.62 10.81
C LEU A 230 -16.18 4.47 11.44
N ASP A 231 -17.11 4.79 12.35
CA ASP A 231 -18.12 3.87 12.91
C ASP A 231 -19.25 3.53 11.90
#